data_AF-A0A929EQF0-F1
#
_entry.id   AF-A0A929EQF0-F1
#
_cell.length_a   1.000
_cell.length_b   1.000
_cell.length_c   1.000
_cell.angle_alpha   90.00
_cell.angle_beta   90.00
_cell.angle_gamma   90.00
#
_symmetry.space_group_name_H-M   'P 1'
#
loop_
_entity.id
_entity.type
_entity.pdbx_description
1 polymer ?
#
loop_
_entity_poly.entity_id
_entity_poly.type
_entity_poly.pdbx_seq_one_letter_code
_entity_poly.pdbx_strand_id
1 'polypeptide(L)'
;MEYLAKSDIDEVIEYHQRAVIRDLKKLMLKLYKRNPKGRHDEGIRSIEASVDVVFSREHDEAFPQWSGLVGTDIVRIAMDASYQGSDRVLPFIVGLRKMLMASYDNHLDFYYLTSIDEQKLYNSARNIEVSAWMLAQRRDMDGQLLLLSDSLDHEQRNLSYQRLIGRMIATQDNLAEIISHKTGRLIKTVVVKATSLVFFPI
;
A
#
# COMPACT_ATOMS: atom_id res chain seq x y z
N MET A 1 35.61 3.09 8.26
CA MET A 1 34.38 2.49 7.72
C MET A 1 33.86 1.54 8.78
N GLU A 2 33.10 2.06 9.74
CA GLU A 2 32.39 1.24 10.72
C GLU A 2 31.33 0.45 9.97
N TYR A 3 31.56 -0.84 9.79
CA TYR A 3 30.49 -1.79 9.56
C TYR A 3 29.68 -1.84 10.88
N LEU A 4 28.71 -0.94 11.02
CA LEU A 4 27.70 -1.06 12.07
C LEU A 4 27.00 -2.41 11.83
N ALA A 5 27.22 -3.36 12.74
CA ALA A 5 26.59 -4.67 12.65
C ALA A 5 25.06 -4.51 12.60
N LYS A 6 24.33 -5.33 11.86
CA LYS A 6 22.87 -5.35 11.93
C LYS A 6 22.47 -6.21 13.13
N SER A 7 21.40 -5.84 13.83
CA SER A 7 20.78 -6.76 14.80
C SER A 7 19.78 -7.69 14.08
N ASP A 8 19.52 -8.86 14.65
CA ASP A 8 18.55 -9.82 14.08
C ASP A 8 17.17 -9.18 13.82
N ILE A 9 16.77 -8.21 14.65
CA ILE A 9 15.50 -7.49 14.46
C ILE A 9 15.54 -6.53 13.28
N ASP A 10 16.69 -5.90 12.98
CA ASP A 10 16.82 -5.01 11.81
C ASP A 10 16.62 -5.83 10.52
N GLU A 11 17.15 -7.05 10.47
CA GLU A 11 16.92 -7.97 9.35
C GLU A 11 15.46 -8.40 9.24
N VAL A 12 14.79 -8.66 10.36
CA VAL A 12 13.36 -8.99 10.40
C VAL A 12 12.53 -7.84 9.84
N ILE A 13 12.82 -6.60 10.24
CA ILE A 13 12.16 -5.40 9.72
C ILE A 13 12.35 -5.30 8.20
N GLU A 14 13.59 -5.40 7.71
CA GLU A 14 13.91 -5.33 6.28
C GLU A 14 13.21 -6.43 5.48
N TYR A 15 13.12 -7.64 6.05
CA TYR A 15 12.41 -8.73 5.43
C TYR A 15 10.92 -8.42 5.27
N HIS A 16 10.28 -7.89 6.31
CA HIS A 16 8.85 -7.52 6.27
C HIS A 16 8.59 -6.35 5.31
N GLN A 17 9.45 -5.32 5.32
CA GLN A 17 9.32 -4.20 4.39
C GLN A 17 9.44 -4.68 2.93
N ARG A 18 10.46 -5.48 2.60
CA ARG A 18 10.61 -6.05 1.26
C ARG A 18 9.44 -6.96 0.89
N ALA A 19 8.92 -7.74 1.85
CA ALA A 19 7.78 -8.62 1.63
C ALA A 19 6.50 -7.85 1.28
N VAL A 20 6.18 -6.77 2.02
CA VAL A 20 4.99 -5.96 1.76
C VAL A 20 5.09 -5.20 0.44
N ILE A 21 6.27 -4.63 0.11
CA ILE A 21 6.48 -3.91 -1.15
C ILE A 21 6.42 -4.86 -2.36
N ARG A 22 6.96 -6.08 -2.23
CA ARG A 22 6.83 -7.12 -3.25
C ARG A 22 5.37 -7.50 -3.50
N ASP A 23 4.56 -7.58 -2.45
CA ASP A 23 3.15 -7.91 -2.57
C ASP A 23 2.33 -6.76 -3.14
N LEU A 24 2.67 -5.51 -2.82
CA LEU A 24 2.10 -4.32 -3.46
C LEU A 24 2.43 -4.27 -4.96
N LYS A 25 3.67 -4.63 -5.35
CA LYS A 25 4.06 -4.74 -6.77
C LYS A 25 3.21 -5.76 -7.52
N LYS A 26 2.95 -6.92 -6.90
CA LYS A 26 2.05 -7.94 -7.46
C LYS A 26 0.61 -7.43 -7.56
N LEU A 27 0.15 -6.65 -6.58
CA LEU A 27 -1.19 -6.04 -6.61
C LEU A 27 -1.31 -5.07 -7.78
N MET A 28 -0.32 -4.18 -8.00
CA MET A 28 -0.32 -3.25 -9.14
C MET A 28 -0.42 -3.99 -10.47
N LEU A 29 0.41 -5.02 -10.68
CA LEU A 29 0.40 -5.83 -11.89
C LEU A 29 -0.99 -6.43 -12.16
N LYS A 30 -1.65 -6.97 -11.12
CA LYS A 30 -2.99 -7.52 -11.25
C LYS A 30 -4.03 -6.44 -11.55
N LEU A 31 -3.98 -5.32 -10.84
CA LEU A 31 -4.92 -4.21 -11.05
C LEU A 31 -4.83 -3.66 -12.46
N TYR A 32 -3.63 -3.48 -13.03
CA TYR A 32 -3.50 -3.07 -14.42
C TYR A 32 -3.98 -4.13 -15.41
N LYS A 33 -3.73 -5.41 -15.16
CA LYS A 33 -4.27 -6.49 -16.03
C LYS A 33 -5.80 -6.50 -16.03
N ARG A 34 -6.42 -6.14 -14.91
CA ARG A 34 -7.87 -6.08 -14.75
C ARG A 34 -8.49 -4.77 -15.24
N ASN A 35 -7.73 -3.68 -15.18
CA ASN A 35 -8.10 -2.33 -15.62
C ASN A 35 -7.10 -1.86 -16.68
N PRO A 36 -7.07 -2.49 -17.88
CA PRO A 36 -6.02 -2.21 -18.86
C PRO A 36 -6.15 -0.84 -19.52
N LYS A 37 -7.39 -0.33 -19.63
CA LYS A 37 -7.69 0.98 -20.25
C LYS A 37 -7.38 2.12 -19.31
N GLY A 38 -6.90 3.23 -19.85
CA GLY A 38 -6.73 4.48 -19.11
C GLY A 38 -5.42 4.56 -18.33
N ARG A 39 -4.58 3.52 -18.40
CA ARG A 39 -3.20 3.57 -17.91
C ARG A 39 -2.44 4.71 -18.60
N HIS A 40 -1.72 5.51 -17.83
CA HIS A 40 -1.11 6.75 -18.33
C HIS A 40 -0.04 6.54 -19.43
N ASP A 41 0.59 5.37 -19.48
CA ASP A 41 1.61 4.98 -20.46
C ASP A 41 1.15 3.84 -21.39
N GLU A 42 -0.16 3.71 -21.58
CA GLU A 42 -0.77 2.83 -22.57
C GLU A 42 -0.20 3.11 -23.97
N GLY A 43 0.14 2.04 -24.71
CA GLY A 43 0.79 2.13 -26.02
C GLY A 43 2.30 2.45 -26.00
N ILE A 44 2.87 2.88 -24.88
CA ILE A 44 4.30 3.21 -24.76
C ILE A 44 5.10 2.02 -24.21
N ARG A 45 4.60 1.35 -23.17
CA ARG A 45 5.27 0.23 -22.48
C ARG A 45 4.29 -0.90 -22.17
N SER A 46 4.81 -2.12 -22.01
CA SER A 46 4.03 -3.24 -21.47
C SER A 46 3.61 -2.94 -20.02
N ILE A 47 2.55 -3.61 -19.53
CA ILE A 47 2.11 -3.46 -18.14
C ILE A 47 3.26 -3.82 -17.19
N GLU A 48 3.96 -4.91 -17.46
CA GLU A 48 5.10 -5.37 -16.67
C GLU A 48 6.20 -4.30 -16.59
N ALA A 49 6.59 -3.71 -17.73
CA ALA A 49 7.61 -2.66 -17.76
C ALA A 49 7.18 -1.39 -17.01
N SER A 50 5.89 -1.06 -17.04
CA SER A 50 5.36 0.09 -16.29
C SER A 50 5.35 -0.15 -14.80
N VAL A 51 4.97 -1.35 -14.35
CA VAL A 51 5.08 -1.75 -12.94
C VAL A 51 6.54 -1.72 -12.49
N ASP A 52 7.47 -2.24 -13.29
CA ASP A 52 8.88 -2.23 -12.95
C ASP A 52 9.43 -0.80 -12.79
N VAL A 53 9.09 0.12 -13.69
CA VAL A 53 9.50 1.53 -13.59
C VAL A 53 8.93 2.21 -12.34
N VAL A 54 7.69 1.91 -11.96
CA VAL A 54 7.08 2.50 -10.75
C VAL A 54 7.85 2.07 -9.50
N PHE A 55 8.27 0.80 -9.43
CA PHE A 55 8.97 0.25 -8.25
C PHE A 55 10.50 0.40 -8.31
N SER A 56 11.09 0.75 -9.45
CA SER A 56 12.52 1.06 -9.55
C SER A 56 12.87 2.47 -9.09
N ARG A 57 11.91 3.39 -9.09
CA ARG A 57 12.08 4.76 -8.58
C ARG A 57 12.00 4.79 -7.06
N GLU A 58 12.68 5.75 -6.45
CA GLU A 58 12.54 6.06 -5.03
C GLU A 58 11.11 6.46 -4.68
N HIS A 59 10.66 6.11 -3.48
CA HIS A 59 9.25 6.21 -3.11
C HIS A 59 8.74 7.65 -3.00
N ASP A 60 9.60 8.60 -2.64
CA ASP A 60 9.23 10.01 -2.45
C ASP A 60 9.46 10.89 -3.69
N GLU A 61 10.40 10.53 -4.58
CA GLU A 61 10.77 11.37 -5.73
C GLU A 61 10.11 10.96 -7.05
N ALA A 62 9.46 9.79 -7.09
CA ALA A 62 9.00 9.19 -8.34
C ALA A 62 7.89 9.97 -9.08
N PHE A 63 7.11 10.80 -8.37
CA PHE A 63 5.88 11.42 -8.86
C PHE A 63 5.73 12.86 -8.34
N PRO A 64 6.32 13.87 -9.02
CA PRO A 64 6.36 15.26 -8.56
C PRO A 64 4.99 15.86 -8.22
N GLN A 65 3.93 15.47 -8.94
CA GLN A 65 2.57 15.93 -8.73
C GLN A 65 1.97 15.53 -7.36
N TRP A 66 2.59 14.58 -6.66
CA TRP A 66 2.15 14.10 -5.33
C TRP A 66 3.21 14.29 -4.24
N SER A 67 4.29 15.00 -4.53
CA SER A 67 5.41 15.25 -3.61
C SER A 67 4.94 15.76 -2.23
N GLY A 68 4.07 16.77 -2.21
CA GLY A 68 3.54 17.39 -0.98
C GLY A 68 2.35 16.65 -0.33
N LEU A 69 1.87 15.54 -0.88
CA LEU A 69 0.73 14.80 -0.35
C LEU A 69 1.19 13.60 0.48
N VAL A 70 0.50 13.31 1.58
CA VAL A 70 0.67 12.05 2.31
C VAL A 70 0.03 10.90 1.53
N GLY A 71 0.53 9.67 1.72
CA GLY A 71 0.10 8.52 0.93
C GLY A 71 -1.42 8.29 0.95
N THR A 72 -2.06 8.47 2.09
CA THR A 72 -3.51 8.28 2.27
C THR A 72 -4.36 9.30 1.50
N ASP A 73 -3.85 10.53 1.27
CA ASP A 73 -4.49 11.52 0.39
C ASP A 73 -4.45 11.08 -1.06
N ILE A 74 -3.32 10.53 -1.51
CA ILE A 74 -3.18 10.03 -2.88
C ILE A 74 -4.14 8.84 -3.12
N VAL A 75 -4.29 7.95 -2.13
CA VAL A 75 -5.29 6.87 -2.20
C VAL A 75 -6.71 7.44 -2.27
N ARG A 76 -7.03 8.47 -1.47
CA ARG A 76 -8.34 9.15 -1.56
C ARG A 76 -8.57 9.73 -2.96
N ILE A 77 -7.59 10.42 -3.54
CA ILE A 77 -7.67 10.97 -4.89
C ILE A 77 -7.96 9.87 -5.92
N ALA A 78 -7.27 8.74 -5.84
CA ALA A 78 -7.48 7.60 -6.74
C ALA A 78 -8.92 7.05 -6.67
N MET A 79 -9.54 7.15 -5.50
CA MET A 79 -10.86 6.62 -5.16
C MET A 79 -11.97 7.69 -5.16
N ASP A 80 -11.67 8.89 -5.65
CA ASP A 80 -12.64 9.97 -5.80
C ASP A 80 -13.35 9.89 -7.16
N ALA A 81 -14.68 9.94 -7.16
CA ALA A 81 -15.47 9.91 -8.39
C ALA A 81 -15.18 11.12 -9.30
N SER A 82 -14.76 12.27 -8.76
CA SER A 82 -14.41 13.46 -9.53
C SER A 82 -12.96 13.49 -10.03
N TYR A 83 -12.16 12.45 -9.76
CA TYR A 83 -10.78 12.37 -10.26
C TYR A 83 -10.75 12.40 -11.79
N GLN A 84 -10.02 13.37 -12.34
CA GLN A 84 -9.95 13.65 -13.78
C GLN A 84 -8.91 12.80 -14.52
N GLY A 85 -8.02 12.11 -13.79
CA GLY A 85 -7.04 11.23 -14.40
C GLY A 85 -7.66 9.93 -14.88
N SER A 86 -7.23 9.45 -16.04
CA SER A 86 -7.66 8.15 -16.58
C SER A 86 -7.06 6.97 -15.81
N ASP A 87 -5.84 7.15 -15.25
CA ASP A 87 -5.12 6.11 -14.53
C ASP A 87 -5.39 6.22 -13.03
N ARG A 88 -6.26 5.33 -12.51
CA ARG A 88 -6.56 5.22 -11.07
C ARG A 88 -5.68 4.20 -10.36
N VAL A 89 -5.07 3.26 -11.08
CA VAL A 89 -4.20 2.23 -10.48
C VAL A 89 -2.90 2.87 -10.00
N LEU A 90 -2.33 3.79 -10.79
CA LEU A 90 -1.11 4.49 -10.43
C LEU A 90 -1.20 5.25 -9.09
N PRO A 91 -2.13 6.23 -8.90
CA PRO A 91 -2.24 6.94 -7.63
C PRO A 91 -2.62 6.02 -6.48
N PHE A 92 -3.46 5.00 -6.71
CA PHE A 92 -3.82 4.05 -5.66
C PHE A 92 -2.59 3.30 -5.12
N ILE A 93 -1.76 2.77 -6.01
CA ILE A 93 -0.55 2.02 -5.63
C ILE A 93 0.53 2.94 -5.08
N VAL A 94 0.73 4.11 -5.67
CA VAL A 94 1.73 5.07 -5.19
C VAL A 94 1.36 5.61 -3.81
N GLY A 95 0.09 5.90 -3.57
CA GLY A 95 -0.41 6.29 -2.25
C GLY A 95 -0.19 5.21 -1.19
N LEU A 96 -0.52 3.96 -1.51
CA LEU A 96 -0.23 2.81 -0.63
C LEU A 96 1.27 2.63 -0.39
N ARG A 97 2.11 2.75 -1.42
CA ARG A 97 3.57 2.64 -1.29
C ARG A 97 4.11 3.72 -0.37
N LYS A 98 3.71 4.98 -0.57
CA LYS A 98 4.15 6.12 0.25
C LYS A 98 3.71 5.96 1.70
N MET A 99 2.47 5.52 1.94
CA MET A 99 1.97 5.23 3.29
C MET A 99 2.74 4.09 3.95
N LEU A 100 2.99 2.99 3.24
CA LEU A 100 3.76 1.88 3.75
C LEU A 100 5.18 2.32 4.09
N MET A 101 5.88 3.03 3.21
CA MET A 101 7.23 3.51 3.51
C MET A 101 7.25 4.46 4.71
N ALA A 102 6.25 5.34 4.83
CA ALA A 102 6.11 6.23 5.98
C ALA A 102 5.89 5.48 7.30
N SER A 103 5.29 4.28 7.30
CA SER A 103 5.19 3.47 8.52
C SER A 103 6.51 2.83 8.96
N TYR A 104 7.54 2.89 8.10
CA TYR A 104 8.94 2.57 8.43
C TYR A 104 9.79 3.84 8.59
N ASP A 105 9.16 5.00 8.78
CA ASP A 105 9.83 6.32 8.81
C ASP A 105 10.69 6.59 7.57
N ASN A 106 10.29 6.05 6.41
CA ASN A 106 10.96 6.15 5.12
C ASN A 106 12.39 5.57 5.06
N HIS A 107 12.80 4.78 6.06
CA HIS A 107 14.08 4.08 6.03
C HIS A 107 14.10 2.99 4.95
N LEU A 108 15.19 2.93 4.18
CA LEU A 108 15.46 1.86 3.20
C LEU A 108 16.37 0.77 3.76
N ASP A 109 17.25 1.14 4.69
CA ASP A 109 18.19 0.26 5.38
C ASP A 109 18.07 0.48 6.90
N PHE A 110 18.20 -0.60 7.67
CA PHE A 110 18.02 -0.57 9.12
C PHE A 110 19.33 -1.00 9.80
N TYR A 111 19.77 -0.16 10.75
CA TYR A 111 20.97 -0.38 11.58
C TYR A 111 20.62 -0.17 13.06
N TYR A 112 21.44 -0.66 13.99
CA TYR A 112 21.22 -0.76 15.46
C TYR A 112 20.36 0.32 16.17
N LEU A 113 20.35 1.57 15.68
CA LEU A 113 19.61 2.69 16.28
C LEU A 113 18.29 3.03 15.58
N THR A 114 17.89 2.28 14.55
CA THR A 114 16.66 2.54 13.81
C THR A 114 15.48 2.06 14.64
N SER A 115 14.76 2.99 15.27
CA SER A 115 13.51 2.70 15.95
C SER A 115 12.34 2.88 14.99
N ILE A 116 11.48 1.87 14.89
CA ILE A 116 10.19 1.99 14.21
C ILE A 116 9.10 2.08 15.26
N ASP A 117 8.06 2.85 14.95
CA ASP A 117 6.85 2.96 15.75
C ASP A 117 5.88 1.81 15.42
N GLU A 118 5.60 0.96 16.41
CA GLU A 118 4.64 -0.14 16.31
C GLU A 118 3.22 0.32 15.95
N GLN A 119 2.82 1.52 16.41
CA GLN A 119 1.50 2.07 16.15
C GLN A 119 1.38 2.48 14.68
N LYS A 120 2.45 3.00 14.05
CA LYS A 120 2.44 3.32 12.61
C LYS A 120 2.27 2.07 11.75
N LEU A 121 2.96 0.99 12.10
CA LEU A 121 2.82 -0.31 11.43
C LEU A 121 1.39 -0.86 11.59
N TYR A 122 0.85 -0.82 12.81
CA TYR A 122 -0.54 -1.23 13.06
C TYR A 122 -1.55 -0.38 12.28
N ASN A 123 -1.37 0.95 12.28
CA ASN A 123 -2.23 1.88 11.55
C ASN A 123 -2.14 1.68 10.04
N SER A 124 -0.96 1.35 9.51
CA SER A 124 -0.80 1.04 8.08
C SER A 124 -1.58 -0.23 7.70
N ALA A 125 -1.62 -1.25 8.56
CA ALA A 125 -2.45 -2.44 8.37
C ALA A 125 -3.95 -2.08 8.29
N ARG A 126 -4.44 -1.26 9.21
CA ARG A 126 -5.83 -0.76 9.19
C ARG A 126 -6.11 0.08 7.94
N ASN A 127 -5.15 0.88 7.50
CA ASN A 127 -5.30 1.68 6.27
C ASN A 127 -5.32 0.81 5.01
N ILE A 128 -4.65 -0.34 4.99
CA ILE A 128 -4.79 -1.32 3.90
C ILE A 128 -6.22 -1.87 3.88
N GLU A 129 -6.83 -2.15 5.04
CA GLU A 129 -8.24 -2.57 5.11
C GLU A 129 -9.20 -1.51 4.58
N VAL A 130 -9.00 -0.24 4.97
CA VAL A 130 -9.76 0.90 4.45
C VAL A 130 -9.62 0.99 2.93
N SER A 131 -8.40 0.86 2.41
CA SER A 131 -8.11 0.90 0.96
C SER A 131 -8.76 -0.27 0.21
N ALA A 132 -8.76 -1.46 0.81
CA ALA A 132 -9.40 -2.64 0.26
C ALA A 132 -10.93 -2.48 0.20
N TRP A 133 -11.53 -1.89 1.23
CA TRP A 133 -12.95 -1.53 1.19
C TRP A 133 -13.24 -0.50 0.11
N MET A 134 -12.41 0.55 -0.03
CA MET A 134 -12.59 1.56 -1.08
C MET A 134 -12.56 0.92 -2.46
N LEU A 135 -11.58 0.05 -2.71
CA LEU A 135 -11.44 -0.71 -3.95
C LEU A 135 -12.68 -1.59 -4.26
N ALA A 136 -13.36 -2.10 -3.24
CA ALA A 136 -14.53 -2.96 -3.41
C ALA A 136 -15.87 -2.20 -3.52
N GLN A 137 -15.92 -0.94 -3.06
CA GLN A 137 -17.20 -0.23 -2.85
C GLN A 137 -17.31 1.12 -3.56
N ARG A 138 -16.20 1.77 -3.90
CA ARG A 138 -16.23 3.10 -4.52
C ARG A 138 -16.72 3.00 -5.96
N ARG A 139 -17.71 3.82 -6.29
CA ARG A 139 -18.39 3.85 -7.58
C ARG A 139 -18.39 5.25 -8.18
N ASP A 140 -18.46 5.32 -9.50
CA ASP A 140 -18.69 6.57 -10.24
C ASP A 140 -20.17 6.99 -10.19
N MET A 141 -20.50 8.08 -10.90
CA MET A 141 -21.87 8.61 -10.99
C MET A 141 -22.84 7.66 -11.70
N ASP A 142 -22.33 6.74 -12.52
CA ASP A 142 -23.10 5.73 -13.24
C ASP A 142 -23.24 4.41 -12.44
N GLY A 143 -22.76 4.40 -11.19
CA GLY A 143 -22.83 3.25 -10.28
C GLY A 143 -21.80 2.14 -10.56
N GLN A 144 -20.86 2.36 -11.48
CA GLN A 144 -19.80 1.41 -11.81
C GLN A 144 -18.64 1.55 -10.84
N LEU A 145 -17.95 0.44 -10.53
CA LEU A 145 -16.76 0.49 -9.66
C LEU A 145 -15.65 1.35 -10.28
N LEU A 146 -15.01 2.20 -9.46
CA LEU A 146 -13.91 3.06 -9.91
C LEU A 146 -12.66 2.26 -10.32
N LEU A 147 -12.41 1.12 -9.66
CA LEU A 147 -11.36 0.17 -10.03
C LEU A 147 -11.89 -1.24 -9.85
N LEU A 148 -11.73 -2.06 -10.88
CA LEU A 148 -12.08 -3.47 -10.84
C LEU A 148 -10.97 -4.26 -10.11
N SER A 149 -11.36 -5.18 -9.22
CA SER A 149 -10.42 -6.03 -8.48
C SER A 149 -10.89 -7.48 -8.46
N ASP A 150 -11.65 -7.87 -7.44
CA ASP A 150 -12.28 -9.19 -7.34
C ASP A 150 -13.34 -9.40 -8.45
N SER A 151 -13.85 -10.62 -8.50
CA SER A 151 -14.89 -11.02 -9.45
C SER A 151 -16.16 -10.18 -9.26
N LEU A 152 -16.74 -9.77 -10.38
CA LEU A 152 -18.09 -9.23 -10.42
C LEU A 152 -19.10 -10.37 -10.21
N ASP A 153 -20.35 -10.05 -9.88
CA ASP A 153 -21.41 -11.01 -9.52
C ASP A 153 -21.65 -12.13 -10.56
N HIS A 154 -21.14 -11.96 -11.78
CA HIS A 154 -21.34 -12.88 -12.92
C HIS A 154 -20.07 -13.63 -13.32
N GLU A 155 -18.98 -13.52 -12.57
CA GLU A 155 -17.69 -14.14 -12.86
C GLU A 155 -17.30 -15.21 -11.83
N GLN A 156 -16.44 -16.15 -12.24
CA GLN A 156 -15.86 -17.11 -11.31
C GLN A 156 -15.09 -16.37 -10.19
N ARG A 157 -15.41 -16.68 -8.94
CA ARG A 157 -14.84 -16.04 -7.74
C ARG A 157 -13.30 -16.08 -7.74
N ASN A 158 -12.68 -14.91 -7.80
CA ASN A 158 -11.25 -14.70 -7.84
C ASN A 158 -10.80 -13.99 -6.56
N LEU A 159 -10.44 -14.78 -5.54
CA LEU A 159 -9.98 -14.26 -4.25
C LEU A 159 -8.50 -13.83 -4.25
N SER A 160 -7.88 -13.76 -5.43
CA SER A 160 -6.44 -13.58 -5.51
C SER A 160 -5.99 -12.15 -5.22
N TYR A 161 -6.88 -11.15 -5.25
CA TYR A 161 -6.63 -9.79 -4.76
C TYR A 161 -6.75 -9.74 -3.24
N GLN A 162 -7.85 -10.25 -2.69
CA GLN A 162 -8.05 -10.38 -1.23
C GLN A 162 -6.91 -11.11 -0.55
N ARG A 163 -6.38 -12.19 -1.16
CA ARG A 163 -5.20 -12.90 -0.63
C ARG A 163 -3.95 -12.03 -0.59
N LEU A 164 -3.70 -11.22 -1.63
CA LEU A 164 -2.55 -10.30 -1.62
C LEU A 164 -2.71 -9.22 -0.56
N ILE A 165 -3.89 -8.62 -0.47
CA ILE A 165 -4.23 -7.61 0.52
C ILE A 165 -4.08 -8.17 1.94
N GLY A 166 -4.63 -9.35 2.21
CA GLY A 166 -4.52 -10.03 3.50
C GLY A 166 -3.08 -10.36 3.89
N ARG A 167 -2.22 -10.75 2.92
CA ARG A 167 -0.79 -10.92 3.20
C ARG A 167 -0.12 -9.61 3.59
N MET A 168 -0.46 -8.49 2.94
CA MET A 168 0.10 -7.19 3.31
C MET A 168 -0.36 -6.75 4.71
N ILE A 169 -1.64 -6.93 5.04
CA ILE A 169 -2.20 -6.65 6.38
C ILE A 169 -1.44 -7.48 7.43
N ALA A 170 -1.37 -8.80 7.24
CA ALA A 170 -0.67 -9.69 8.18
C ALA A 170 0.82 -9.36 8.30
N THR A 171 1.47 -8.92 7.22
CA THR A 171 2.89 -8.49 7.25
C THR A 171 3.07 -7.27 8.15
N GLN A 172 2.16 -6.30 8.08
CA GLN A 172 2.21 -5.10 8.91
C GLN A 172 1.83 -5.39 10.38
N ASP A 173 0.74 -6.11 10.61
CA ASP A 173 0.27 -6.48 11.96
C ASP A 173 1.33 -7.30 12.72
N ASN A 174 1.89 -8.35 12.08
CA ASN A 174 2.88 -9.19 12.72
C ASN A 174 4.14 -8.39 13.11
N LEU A 175 4.58 -7.48 12.23
CA LEU A 175 5.74 -6.65 12.56
C LEU A 175 5.40 -5.66 13.69
N ALA A 176 4.21 -5.08 13.69
CA ALA A 176 3.75 -4.22 14.79
C ALA A 176 3.83 -4.96 16.14
N GLU A 177 3.32 -6.19 16.22
CA GLU A 177 3.38 -7.02 17.43
C GLU A 177 4.82 -7.32 17.85
N ILE A 178 5.71 -7.67 16.92
CA ILE A 178 7.13 -7.92 17.20
C ILE A 178 7.81 -6.66 17.78
N ILE A 179 7.56 -5.49 17.19
CA ILE A 179 8.16 -4.22 17.63
C ILE A 179 7.57 -3.78 18.98
N SER A 180 6.26 -3.95 19.19
CA SER A 180 5.59 -3.73 20.47
C SER A 180 6.22 -4.57 21.58
N HIS A 181 6.43 -5.87 21.33
CA HIS A 181 7.10 -6.76 22.27
C HIS A 181 8.56 -6.36 22.55
N LYS A 182 9.34 -6.01 21.52
CA LYS A 182 10.73 -5.57 21.68
C LYS A 182 10.84 -4.30 22.52
N THR A 183 9.94 -3.32 22.28
CA THR A 183 10.03 -1.99 22.87
C THR A 183 9.29 -1.86 24.20
N GLY A 184 8.42 -2.83 24.53
CA GLY A 184 7.55 -2.78 25.71
C GLY A 184 6.41 -1.77 25.58
N ARG A 185 6.14 -1.23 24.38
CA ARG A 185 5.06 -0.28 24.13
C ARG A 185 3.80 -1.01 23.68
N LEU A 186 2.65 -0.57 24.17
CA LEU A 186 1.35 -1.17 23.83
C LEU A 186 0.78 -0.58 22.53
N ILE A 187 0.31 -1.45 21.64
CA ILE A 187 -0.47 -1.05 20.47
C ILE A 187 -1.89 -0.69 20.90
N LYS A 188 -2.36 0.50 20.49
CA LYS A 188 -3.76 0.88 20.64
C LYS A 188 -4.57 0.28 19.51
N THR A 189 -5.26 -0.83 19.80
CA THR A 189 -6.09 -1.53 18.82
C THR A 189 -7.37 -0.77 18.51
N VAL A 190 -7.74 -0.70 17.23
CA VAL A 190 -8.99 -0.15 16.73
C VAL A 190 -9.66 -1.15 15.78
N VAL A 191 -10.96 -1.33 15.92
CA VAL A 191 -11.74 -2.14 14.97
C VAL A 191 -12.24 -1.25 13.84
N VAL A 192 -11.80 -1.52 12.61
CA VAL A 192 -12.32 -0.85 11.41
C VAL A 192 -13.75 -1.36 11.17
N LYS A 193 -14.74 -0.48 11.34
CA LYS A 193 -16.13 -0.75 10.99
C LYS A 193 -16.48 -0.05 9.69
N ALA A 194 -17.40 -0.63 8.91
CA ALA A 194 -17.87 -0.05 7.64
C ALA A 194 -18.42 1.39 7.79
N THR A 195 -18.82 1.80 9.00
CA THR A 195 -19.32 3.13 9.32
C THR A 195 -18.24 4.17 9.63
N SER A 196 -16.97 3.78 9.78
CA SER A 196 -15.87 4.66 10.26
C SER A 196 -14.59 4.54 9.44
N LEU A 197 -14.71 4.31 8.12
CA LEU A 197 -13.59 4.08 7.20
C LEU A 197 -12.79 5.36 6.93
N VAL A 198 -12.05 5.77 7.95
CA VAL A 198 -11.13 6.90 7.93
C VAL A 198 -9.72 6.35 7.99
N PHE A 199 -8.82 6.95 7.23
CA PHE A 199 -7.40 6.62 7.32
C PHE A 199 -6.83 7.07 8.67
N PHE A 200 -6.14 6.15 9.34
CA PHE A 200 -5.40 6.38 10.57
C PHE A 200 -4.08 7.11 10.28
N PRO A 201 -3.59 7.92 11.25
CA PRO A 201 -2.34 8.64 11.10
C PRO A 201 -1.15 7.67 10.99
N ILE A 202 -0.19 8.06 10.16
CA ILE A 202 1.14 7.44 10.02
C ILE A 202 2.16 8.49 10.44
#